data_AF-A0A660M535-F1
#
_entry.id   AF-A0A660M535-F1
#
_cell.length_a   1.000
_cell.length_b   1.000
_cell.length_c   1.000
_cell.angle_alpha   90.00
_cell.angle_beta   90.00
_cell.angle_gamma   90.00
#
_symmetry.space_group_name_H-M   'P 1'
#
loop_
_entity.id
_entity.type
_entity.pdbx_description
1 polymer ?
#
loop_
_entity_poly.entity_id
_entity_poly.type
_entity_poly.pdbx_seq_one_letter_code
_entity_poly.pdbx_strand_id
1 'polypeptide(L)'
;MAKPYSVGHLRPGNQGWAAKKLLEFSGWKVITDNHLGDYGTPFGIWVVGFKMFSNDEKLAERGVYELGDVYIKTKAAIKEQGEGGEIEKQAEEWLLKLEKGDNEAIEFSNRFKEISLKHIHDVMARLKISTDYEYGEAFFAPKGKAAVRKLIESGVAVQNEDGSVIVPLEEYGFDVPLLVQKSNGAALYATNDLATILFREEEFAPDKVVYAVGAEQQFYFSQIFAMAKKLGIKTDLYHLWFGVIDQLNEDGTREKMSSRKGVVLMEELLDKAEERAREIVAGRDISEEDVKKIALGAIKFSDFAADRRTNILFDWEN
;
A
#
# COMPACT_ATOMS: atom_id res chain seq x y z
N MET A 1 -4.68 -0.06 4.58
CA MET A 1 -6.01 -0.20 5.23
C MET A 1 -5.91 0.17 6.71
N ALA A 2 -7.05 0.55 7.32
CA ALA A 2 -7.25 0.84 8.74
C ALA A 2 -6.21 1.80 9.37
N LYS A 3 -5.82 2.79 8.57
CA LYS A 3 -5.11 4.01 8.93
C LYS A 3 -5.59 5.14 8.01
N PRO A 4 -5.65 6.39 8.48
CA PRO A 4 -6.01 7.52 7.64
C PRO A 4 -5.08 7.69 6.43
N TYR A 5 -5.66 8.12 5.30
CA TYR A 5 -4.93 8.43 4.07
C TYR A 5 -4.05 9.67 4.25
N SER A 6 -2.75 9.49 4.12
CA SER A 6 -1.76 10.55 4.35
C SER A 6 -1.03 11.03 3.11
N VAL A 7 -0.31 12.14 3.26
CA VAL A 7 0.57 12.69 2.21
C VAL A 7 1.56 11.67 1.67
N GLY A 8 2.07 10.75 2.50
CA GLY A 8 2.93 9.66 2.03
C GLY A 8 2.28 8.74 0.96
N HIS A 9 0.95 8.72 0.86
CA HIS A 9 0.21 7.97 -0.14
C HIS A 9 -0.12 8.79 -1.40
N LEU A 10 0.19 10.09 -1.43
CA LEU A 10 -0.04 10.94 -2.60
C LEU A 10 0.74 10.43 -3.82
N ARG A 11 2.05 10.19 -3.65
CA ARG A 11 2.94 9.84 -4.77
C ARG A 11 2.51 8.57 -5.52
N PRO A 12 2.24 7.41 -4.88
CA PRO A 12 1.78 6.23 -5.62
C PRO A 12 0.51 6.49 -6.43
N GLY A 13 -0.49 7.14 -5.81
CA GLY A 13 -1.75 7.45 -6.48
C GLY A 13 -1.57 8.43 -7.63
N ASN A 14 -0.85 9.53 -7.40
CA ASN A 14 -0.68 10.60 -8.37
C ASN A 14 0.23 10.20 -9.54
N GLN A 15 1.38 9.57 -9.27
CA GLN A 15 2.30 9.08 -10.30
C GLN A 15 1.68 7.95 -11.12
N GLY A 16 0.99 7.00 -10.48
CA GLY A 16 0.26 5.93 -11.15
C GLY A 16 -0.86 6.46 -12.04
N TRP A 17 -1.63 7.45 -11.55
CA TRP A 17 -2.69 8.09 -12.33
C TRP A 17 -2.15 8.89 -13.52
N ALA A 18 -1.03 9.59 -13.36
CA ALA A 18 -0.36 10.29 -14.46
C ALA A 18 0.12 9.29 -15.53
N ALA A 19 0.75 8.19 -15.12
CA ALA A 19 1.17 7.12 -16.04
C ALA A 19 -0.03 6.53 -16.80
N LYS A 20 -1.14 6.26 -16.10
CA LYS A 20 -2.40 5.83 -16.73
C LYS A 20 -2.83 6.81 -17.82
N LYS A 21 -2.91 8.11 -17.50
CA LYS A 21 -3.37 9.14 -18.45
C LYS A 21 -2.46 9.27 -19.67
N LEU A 22 -1.14 9.18 -19.48
CA LEU A 22 -0.17 9.21 -20.58
C LEU A 22 -0.28 7.98 -21.48
N LEU A 23 -0.46 6.80 -20.90
CA LEU A 23 -0.64 5.55 -21.65
C LEU A 23 -1.96 5.57 -22.44
N GLU A 24 -3.07 5.97 -21.81
CA GLU A 24 -4.37 6.16 -22.48
C GLU A 24 -4.26 7.13 -23.67
N PHE A 25 -3.61 8.28 -23.44
CA PHE A 25 -3.38 9.27 -24.50
C PHE A 25 -2.53 8.72 -25.65
N SER A 26 -1.60 7.82 -25.35
CA SER A 26 -0.74 7.17 -26.34
C SER A 26 -1.43 6.00 -27.07
N GLY A 27 -2.70 5.73 -26.78
CA GLY A 27 -3.50 4.69 -27.44
C GLY A 27 -3.51 3.33 -26.75
N TRP A 28 -2.95 3.21 -25.55
CA TRP A 28 -3.04 1.98 -24.76
C TRP A 28 -4.43 1.82 -24.13
N LYS A 29 -4.93 0.59 -24.10
CA LYS A 29 -6.00 0.21 -23.17
C LYS A 29 -5.36 0.00 -21.81
N VAL A 30 -5.77 0.78 -20.82
CA VAL A 30 -5.21 0.72 -19.46
C VAL A 30 -6.25 0.14 -18.51
N ILE A 31 -5.82 -0.82 -17.70
CA ILE A 31 -6.56 -1.35 -16.54
C ILE A 31 -5.85 -0.84 -15.29
N THR A 32 -6.59 -0.31 -14.32
CA THR A 32 -6.03 0.13 -13.04
C THR A 32 -6.49 -0.74 -11.88
N ASP A 33 -5.56 -1.06 -10.99
CA ASP A 33 -5.80 -1.92 -9.83
C ASP A 33 -5.17 -1.29 -8.57
N ASN A 34 -5.99 -1.01 -7.57
CA ASN A 34 -5.53 -0.54 -6.26
C ASN A 34 -5.16 -1.76 -5.41
N HIS A 35 -3.87 -2.11 -5.36
CA HIS A 35 -3.40 -3.26 -4.61
C HIS A 35 -3.43 -3.00 -3.09
N LEU A 36 -4.57 -3.33 -2.46
CA LEU A 36 -4.81 -3.05 -1.05
C LEU A 36 -3.95 -3.93 -0.13
N GLY A 37 -3.25 -3.31 0.82
CA GLY A 37 -2.69 -4.01 1.98
C GLY A 37 -3.79 -4.34 3.00
N ASP A 38 -4.61 -5.35 2.69
CA ASP A 38 -5.79 -5.77 3.46
C ASP A 38 -5.65 -7.18 4.10
N TYR A 39 -4.43 -7.72 4.16
CA TYR A 39 -4.13 -9.03 4.73
C TYR A 39 -2.93 -8.99 5.68
N GLY A 40 -2.84 -9.99 6.57
CA GLY A 40 -1.73 -10.19 7.49
C GLY A 40 -1.95 -9.66 8.91
N THR A 41 -0.87 -9.65 9.70
CA THR A 41 -0.86 -9.32 11.14
C THR A 41 -1.50 -7.99 11.53
N PRO A 42 -1.53 -6.92 10.70
CA PRO A 42 -2.24 -5.69 11.06
C PRO A 42 -3.70 -5.91 11.46
N PHE A 43 -4.39 -6.89 10.87
CA PHE A 43 -5.77 -7.24 11.24
C PHE A 43 -5.91 -7.57 12.73
N GLY A 44 -5.12 -8.51 13.24
CA GLY A 44 -5.19 -8.91 14.64
C GLY A 44 -4.87 -7.77 15.59
N ILE A 45 -3.90 -6.91 15.23
CA ILE A 45 -3.53 -5.73 16.01
C ILE A 45 -4.71 -4.75 16.13
N TRP A 46 -5.49 -4.55 15.06
CA TRP A 46 -6.70 -3.72 15.11
C TRP A 46 -7.78 -4.33 15.98
N VAL A 47 -8.04 -5.64 15.89
CA VAL A 47 -9.10 -6.27 16.71
C VAL A 47 -8.75 -6.23 18.19
N VAL A 48 -7.54 -6.64 18.56
CA VAL A 48 -7.05 -6.58 19.95
C VAL A 48 -7.10 -5.15 20.46
N GLY A 49 -6.58 -4.21 19.66
CA GLY A 49 -6.61 -2.79 20.00
C GLY A 49 -8.01 -2.23 20.19
N PHE A 50 -8.95 -2.59 19.32
CA PHE A 50 -10.32 -2.11 19.38
C PHE A 50 -10.97 -2.58 20.69
N LYS A 51 -10.77 -3.87 21.05
CA LYS A 51 -11.27 -4.45 22.30
C LYS A 51 -10.62 -3.85 23.55
N MET A 52 -9.38 -3.36 23.45
CA MET A 52 -8.64 -2.79 24.59
C MET A 52 -8.85 -1.28 24.79
N PHE A 53 -8.87 -0.51 23.70
CA PHE A 53 -8.71 0.94 23.74
C PHE A 53 -9.87 1.73 23.13
N SER A 54 -10.86 1.04 22.55
CA SER A 54 -11.98 1.63 21.81
C SER A 54 -13.32 0.99 22.14
N ASN A 55 -14.37 1.43 21.46
CA ASN A 55 -15.72 0.89 21.51
C ASN A 55 -16.49 1.31 20.26
N ASP A 56 -17.72 0.81 20.12
CA ASP A 56 -18.56 1.08 18.95
C ASP A 56 -18.91 2.56 18.78
N GLU A 57 -19.11 3.30 19.87
CA GLU A 57 -19.43 4.73 19.85
C GLU A 57 -18.29 5.54 19.23
N LYS A 58 -17.07 5.36 19.73
CA LYS A 58 -15.87 6.05 19.21
C LYS A 58 -15.59 5.70 17.75
N LEU A 59 -15.74 4.42 17.39
CA LEU A 59 -15.51 3.98 16.02
C LEU A 59 -16.58 4.52 15.06
N ALA A 60 -17.83 4.65 15.49
CA ALA A 60 -18.89 5.27 14.69
C ALA A 60 -18.66 6.77 14.49
N GLU A 61 -18.20 7.49 15.53
CA GLU A 61 -17.94 8.93 15.47
C GLU A 61 -16.69 9.27 14.65
N ARG A 62 -15.59 8.53 14.86
CA ARG A 62 -14.27 8.89 14.34
C ARG A 62 -13.81 8.03 13.16
N GLY A 63 -14.52 6.93 12.85
CA GLY A 63 -14.24 6.08 11.70
C GLY A 63 -12.77 5.62 11.62
N VAL A 64 -12.12 5.86 10.47
CA VAL A 64 -10.73 5.43 10.23
C VAL A 64 -9.73 6.06 11.19
N TYR A 65 -10.03 7.24 11.74
CA TYR A 65 -9.17 7.94 12.70
C TYR A 65 -9.07 7.16 14.01
N GLU A 66 -10.17 6.58 14.48
CA GLU A 66 -10.13 5.68 15.64
C GLU A 66 -9.32 4.43 15.35
N LEU A 67 -9.47 3.82 14.17
CA LEU A 67 -8.67 2.65 13.78
C LEU A 67 -7.17 2.95 13.75
N GLY A 68 -6.79 4.15 13.28
CA GLY A 68 -5.42 4.62 13.29
C GLY A 68 -4.86 4.77 14.71
N ASP A 69 -5.61 5.43 15.60
CA ASP A 69 -5.22 5.65 17.00
C ASP A 69 -5.09 4.33 17.76
N VAL A 70 -6.08 3.45 17.59
CA VAL A 70 -6.10 2.11 18.18
C VAL A 70 -4.86 1.33 17.75
N TYR A 71 -4.53 1.32 16.46
CA TYR A 71 -3.35 0.61 15.97
C TYR A 71 -2.05 1.11 16.62
N ILE A 72 -1.89 2.43 16.75
CA ILE A 72 -0.71 3.05 17.38
C ILE A 72 -0.62 2.66 18.85
N LYS A 73 -1.72 2.74 19.60
CA LYS A 73 -1.79 2.35 21.02
C LYS A 73 -1.44 0.88 21.22
N THR A 74 -1.99 -0.01 20.39
CA THR A 74 -1.67 -1.45 20.46
C THR A 74 -0.22 -1.72 20.13
N LYS A 75 0.35 -1.07 19.11
CA LYS A 75 1.77 -1.21 18.78
C LYS A 75 2.68 -0.74 19.92
N ALA A 76 2.32 0.33 20.61
CA ALA A 76 3.04 0.79 21.80
C ALA A 76 2.96 -0.25 22.93
N ALA A 77 1.76 -0.78 23.20
CA ALA A 77 1.55 -1.80 24.23
C ALA A 77 2.31 -3.12 23.93
N ILE A 78 2.35 -3.57 22.66
CA ILE A 78 3.18 -4.73 22.24
C ILE A 78 4.66 -4.45 22.54
N LYS A 79 5.14 -3.25 22.18
CA LYS A 79 6.53 -2.87 22.43
C LYS A 79 6.88 -2.86 23.92
N GLU A 80 5.95 -2.41 24.77
CA GLU A 80 6.13 -2.41 26.23
C GLU A 80 6.18 -3.82 26.82
N GLN A 81 5.43 -4.77 26.25
CA GLN A 81 5.46 -6.18 26.68
C GLN A 81 6.70 -6.95 26.19
N GLY A 82 7.30 -6.51 25.08
CA GLY A 82 8.39 -7.21 24.42
C GLY A 82 7.91 -8.31 23.46
N GLU A 83 8.85 -8.88 22.68
CA GLU A 83 8.56 -9.93 21.70
C GLU A 83 7.95 -11.17 22.36
N GLY A 84 6.90 -11.72 21.75
CA GLY A 84 6.17 -12.89 22.27
C GLY A 84 5.27 -12.58 23.47
N GLY A 85 5.00 -11.29 23.72
CA GLY A 85 4.05 -10.81 24.72
C GLY A 85 2.61 -11.26 24.44
N GLU A 86 1.76 -11.15 25.46
CA GLU A 86 0.37 -11.60 25.41
C GLU A 86 -0.46 -10.87 24.33
N ILE A 87 -0.26 -9.57 24.14
CA ILE A 87 -0.97 -8.79 23.12
C ILE A 87 -0.58 -9.24 21.70
N GLU A 88 0.69 -9.58 21.48
CA GLU A 88 1.17 -10.08 20.19
C GLU A 88 0.57 -11.45 19.88
N LYS A 89 0.55 -12.36 20.86
CA LYS A 89 -0.11 -13.68 20.73
C LYS A 89 -1.59 -13.55 20.41
N GLN A 90 -2.31 -12.68 21.11
CA GLN A 90 -3.73 -12.44 20.82
C GLN A 90 -3.93 -11.90 19.39
N ALA A 91 -3.05 -11.02 18.91
CA ALA A 91 -3.14 -10.53 17.54
C ALA A 91 -2.92 -11.66 16.51
N GLU A 92 -1.96 -12.55 16.75
CA GLU A 92 -1.74 -13.74 15.92
C GLU A 92 -2.95 -14.69 15.95
N GLU A 93 -3.58 -14.89 17.12
CA GLU A 93 -4.78 -15.70 17.27
C GLU A 93 -5.97 -15.15 16.47
N TRP A 94 -6.16 -13.82 16.46
CA TRP A 94 -7.20 -13.19 15.64
C TRP A 94 -6.97 -13.38 14.14
N LEU A 95 -5.73 -13.27 13.69
CA LEU A 95 -5.39 -13.57 12.29
C LEU A 95 -5.70 -15.04 11.96
N LEU A 96 -5.33 -15.97 12.84
CA LEU A 96 -5.60 -17.41 12.66
C LEU A 96 -7.11 -17.71 12.64
N LYS A 97 -7.90 -17.01 13.46
CA LYS A 97 -9.37 -17.09 13.42
C LYS A 97 -9.93 -16.66 12.06
N LEU A 98 -9.45 -15.53 11.53
CA LEU A 98 -9.86 -15.04 10.21
C LEU A 98 -9.53 -16.07 9.11
N GLU A 99 -8.32 -16.64 9.13
CA GLU A 99 -7.89 -17.66 8.17
C GLU A 99 -8.70 -18.96 8.25
N LYS A 100 -9.23 -19.29 9.43
CA LYS A 100 -10.11 -20.44 9.65
C LYS A 100 -11.58 -20.15 9.34
N GLY A 101 -11.92 -18.94 8.92
CA GLY A 101 -13.29 -18.56 8.59
C GLY A 101 -14.18 -18.35 9.80
N ASP A 102 -13.61 -17.93 10.94
CA ASP A 102 -14.39 -17.57 12.13
C ASP A 102 -15.30 -16.36 11.85
N ASN A 103 -16.58 -16.47 12.22
CA ASN A 103 -17.58 -15.45 11.90
C ASN A 103 -17.30 -14.10 12.59
N GLU A 104 -16.84 -14.10 13.84
CA GLU A 104 -16.54 -12.86 14.57
C GLU A 104 -15.33 -12.15 13.94
N ALA A 105 -14.28 -12.91 13.59
CA ALA A 105 -13.12 -12.36 12.90
C ALA A 105 -13.47 -11.80 11.51
N ILE A 106 -14.33 -12.51 10.74
CA ILE A 106 -14.83 -12.02 9.44
C ILE A 106 -15.61 -10.72 9.62
N GLU A 107 -16.47 -10.62 10.63
CA GLU A 107 -17.26 -9.42 10.90
C GLU A 107 -16.37 -8.20 11.20
N PHE A 108 -15.36 -8.36 12.07
CA PHE A 108 -14.37 -7.31 12.31
C PHE A 108 -13.61 -6.92 11.04
N SER A 109 -13.19 -7.91 10.26
CA SER A 109 -12.42 -7.68 9.03
C SER A 109 -13.22 -6.87 8.02
N ASN A 110 -14.47 -7.27 7.76
CA ASN A 110 -15.39 -6.56 6.87
C ASN A 110 -15.66 -5.14 7.34
N ARG A 111 -15.95 -4.97 8.64
CA ARG A 111 -16.24 -3.65 9.23
C ARG A 111 -15.05 -2.69 9.10
N PHE A 112 -13.84 -3.13 9.47
CA PHE A 112 -12.64 -2.29 9.36
C PHE A 112 -12.28 -2.00 7.90
N LYS A 113 -12.52 -2.97 7.01
CA LYS A 113 -12.33 -2.81 5.56
C LYS A 113 -13.29 -1.76 5.00
N GLU A 114 -14.58 -1.84 5.32
CA GLU A 114 -15.60 -0.89 4.85
C GLU A 114 -15.28 0.56 5.29
N ILE A 115 -14.98 0.76 6.58
CA ILE A 115 -14.61 2.07 7.13
C ILE A 115 -13.37 2.63 6.39
N SER A 116 -12.39 1.78 6.14
CA SER A 116 -11.15 2.18 5.47
C SER A 116 -11.36 2.50 3.99
N LEU A 117 -12.11 1.65 3.27
CA LEU A 117 -12.39 1.85 1.84
C LEU A 117 -13.19 3.12 1.62
N LYS A 118 -14.23 3.35 2.44
CA LYS A 118 -14.99 4.60 2.36
C LYS A 118 -14.08 5.81 2.45
N HIS A 119 -13.19 5.86 3.45
CA HIS A 119 -12.22 6.94 3.61
C HIS A 119 -11.28 7.08 2.41
N ILE A 120 -10.72 5.96 1.95
CA ILE A 120 -9.81 5.94 0.79
C ILE A 120 -10.52 6.50 -0.46
N HIS A 121 -11.76 6.07 -0.71
CA HIS A 121 -12.55 6.51 -1.86
C HIS A 121 -12.90 7.99 -1.78
N ASP A 122 -13.28 8.48 -0.60
CA ASP A 122 -13.58 9.90 -0.38
C ASP A 122 -12.35 10.78 -0.72
N VAL A 123 -11.16 10.40 -0.24
CA VAL A 123 -9.90 11.11 -0.53
C VAL A 123 -9.50 10.98 -2.00
N MET A 124 -9.57 9.78 -2.59
CA MET A 124 -9.23 9.56 -4.01
C MET A 124 -10.18 10.33 -4.95
N ALA A 125 -11.45 10.45 -4.60
CA ALA A 125 -12.42 11.26 -5.34
C ALA A 125 -12.05 12.75 -5.34
N ARG A 126 -11.62 13.30 -4.20
CA ARG A 126 -11.08 14.67 -4.12
C ARG A 126 -9.82 14.83 -4.97
N LEU A 127 -8.96 13.82 -4.97
CA LEU A 127 -7.77 13.78 -5.82
C LEU A 127 -8.06 13.51 -7.30
N LYS A 128 -9.31 13.26 -7.70
CA LYS A 128 -9.68 12.88 -9.07
C LYS A 128 -8.89 11.66 -9.57
N ILE A 129 -8.75 10.64 -8.71
CA ILE A 129 -8.13 9.35 -9.01
C ILE A 129 -9.19 8.26 -8.82
N SER A 130 -9.21 7.27 -9.71
CA SER A 130 -10.07 6.10 -9.59
C SER A 130 -9.35 4.84 -10.06
N THR A 131 -9.81 3.66 -9.64
CA THR A 131 -9.30 2.38 -10.13
C THR A 131 -10.43 1.51 -10.65
N ASP A 132 -10.14 0.66 -11.64
CA ASP A 132 -11.10 -0.31 -12.17
C ASP A 132 -11.30 -1.49 -11.20
N TYR A 133 -10.22 -1.86 -10.51
CA TYR A 133 -10.17 -2.94 -9.53
C TYR A 133 -9.50 -2.49 -8.22
N GLU A 134 -9.73 -3.28 -7.17
CA GLU A 134 -9.12 -3.13 -5.84
C GLU A 134 -8.71 -4.50 -5.29
N TYR A 135 -7.94 -5.27 -6.07
CA TYR A 135 -7.48 -6.59 -5.67
C TYR A 135 -6.34 -6.48 -4.67
N GLY A 136 -6.65 -6.65 -3.39
CA GLY A 136 -5.70 -6.65 -2.29
C GLY A 136 -5.04 -8.01 -2.01
N GLU A 137 -4.11 -7.99 -1.07
CA GLU A 137 -3.39 -9.18 -0.61
C GLU A 137 -4.33 -10.30 -0.15
N ALA A 138 -5.49 -9.98 0.43
CA ALA A 138 -6.45 -10.98 0.89
C ALA A 138 -7.04 -11.82 -0.26
N PHE A 139 -7.16 -11.23 -1.45
CA PHE A 139 -7.62 -11.93 -2.65
C PHE A 139 -6.57 -12.93 -3.17
N PHE A 140 -5.28 -12.62 -3.01
CA PHE A 140 -4.17 -13.42 -3.52
C PHE A 140 -3.63 -14.44 -2.51
N ALA A 141 -3.79 -14.22 -1.21
CA ALA A 141 -3.29 -15.13 -0.18
C ALA A 141 -3.74 -16.59 -0.36
N PRO A 142 -5.02 -16.90 -0.68
CA PRO A 142 -5.44 -18.28 -0.96
C PRO A 142 -4.79 -18.91 -2.20
N LYS A 143 -4.36 -18.07 -3.15
CA LYS A 143 -3.73 -18.49 -4.42
C LYS A 143 -2.23 -18.74 -4.27
N GLY A 144 -1.60 -18.20 -3.23
CA GLY A 144 -0.16 -18.26 -2.98
C GLY A 144 0.42 -19.67 -2.97
N LYS A 145 -0.25 -20.64 -2.34
CA LYS A 145 0.22 -22.04 -2.31
C LYS A 145 0.27 -22.68 -3.70
N ALA A 146 -0.72 -22.39 -4.55
CA ALA A 146 -0.73 -22.89 -5.93
C ALA A 146 0.36 -22.22 -6.77
N ALA A 147 0.59 -20.93 -6.54
CA ALA A 147 1.65 -20.17 -7.22
C ALA A 147 3.05 -20.73 -6.90
N VAL A 148 3.34 -21.04 -5.63
CA VAL A 148 4.62 -21.65 -5.23
C VAL A 148 4.80 -23.04 -5.84
N ARG A 149 3.75 -23.87 -5.86
CA ARG A 149 3.81 -25.19 -6.51
C ARG A 149 4.19 -25.07 -7.99
N LYS A 150 3.61 -24.10 -8.71
CA LYS A 150 3.95 -23.83 -10.12
C LYS A 150 5.43 -23.51 -10.30
N LEU A 151 6.05 -22.76 -9.38
CA LEU A 151 7.49 -22.50 -9.45
C LEU A 151 8.33 -23.76 -9.28
N ILE A 152 7.97 -24.63 -8.33
CA ILE A 152 8.67 -25.90 -8.09
C ILE A 152 8.52 -26.83 -9.29
N GLU A 153 7.30 -27.02 -9.78
CA GLU A 153 6.99 -27.89 -10.93
C GLU A 153 7.66 -27.42 -12.24
N SER A 154 7.84 -26.11 -12.41
CA SER A 154 8.57 -25.54 -13.55
C SER A 154 10.10 -25.64 -13.44
N GLY A 155 10.63 -26.09 -12.30
CA GLY A 155 12.07 -26.13 -12.02
C GLY A 155 12.70 -24.75 -11.75
N VAL A 156 11.90 -23.69 -11.62
CA VAL A 156 12.37 -22.34 -11.34
C VAL A 156 12.74 -22.15 -9.87
N ALA A 157 11.98 -22.77 -8.97
CA ALA A 157 12.26 -22.76 -7.54
C ALA A 157 12.88 -24.08 -7.07
N VAL A 158 13.68 -24.00 -6.02
CA VAL A 158 14.24 -25.12 -5.29
C VAL A 158 13.62 -25.16 -3.90
N GLN A 159 13.20 -26.35 -3.47
CA GLN A 159 12.83 -26.59 -2.09
C GLN A 159 14.06 -27.12 -1.33
N ASN A 160 14.44 -26.41 -0.26
CA ASN A 160 15.56 -26.78 0.60
C ASN A 160 15.16 -27.92 1.56
N GLU A 161 16.16 -28.53 2.20
CA GLU A 161 15.96 -29.61 3.17
C GLU A 161 15.11 -29.19 4.37
N ASP A 162 15.17 -27.91 4.76
CA ASP A 162 14.34 -27.35 5.84
C ASP A 162 12.89 -27.05 5.42
N GLY A 163 12.54 -27.34 4.16
CA GLY A 163 11.23 -27.11 3.58
C GLY A 163 11.01 -25.71 3.01
N SER A 164 11.95 -24.78 3.20
CA SER A 164 11.85 -23.44 2.60
C SER A 164 11.96 -23.51 1.07
N VAL A 165 11.30 -22.58 0.38
CA VAL A 165 11.29 -22.54 -1.09
C VAL A 165 11.92 -21.24 -1.55
N ILE A 166 12.96 -21.35 -2.38
CA ILE A 166 13.73 -20.21 -2.90
C ILE A 166 13.77 -20.24 -4.43
N VAL A 167 14.00 -19.08 -5.04
CA VAL A 167 14.30 -18.94 -6.47
C VAL A 167 15.74 -18.44 -6.60
N PRO A 168 16.68 -19.27 -7.09
CA PRO A 168 18.02 -18.84 -7.43
C PRO A 168 18.00 -17.85 -8.61
N LEU A 169 18.71 -16.73 -8.49
CA LEU A 169 18.66 -15.60 -9.43
C LEU A 169 20.05 -15.10 -9.87
N GLU A 170 21.08 -15.94 -9.70
CA GLU A 170 22.48 -15.61 -10.00
C GLU A 170 22.68 -15.26 -11.48
N GLU A 171 21.97 -15.97 -12.39
CA GLU A 171 21.98 -15.69 -13.83
C GLU A 171 21.37 -14.33 -14.20
N TYR A 172 20.64 -13.71 -13.27
CA TYR A 172 20.08 -12.36 -13.38
C TYR A 172 20.90 -11.31 -12.61
N GLY A 173 22.05 -11.69 -12.03
CA GLY A 173 22.95 -10.80 -11.31
C GLY A 173 22.62 -10.62 -9.82
N PHE A 174 21.87 -11.54 -9.21
CA PHE A 174 21.57 -11.52 -7.78
C PHE A 174 22.31 -12.63 -7.05
N ASP A 175 23.19 -12.26 -6.11
CA ASP A 175 23.92 -13.21 -5.27
C ASP A 175 23.04 -13.84 -4.18
N VAL A 176 21.88 -13.23 -3.90
CA VAL A 176 20.93 -13.69 -2.87
C VAL A 176 19.67 -14.19 -3.56
N PRO A 177 19.24 -15.45 -3.30
CA PRO A 177 18.02 -15.98 -3.89
C PRO A 177 16.78 -15.32 -3.28
N LEU A 178 15.68 -15.34 -4.04
CA LEU A 178 14.39 -14.84 -3.56
C LEU A 178 13.68 -15.93 -2.76
N LEU A 179 13.44 -15.69 -1.46
CA LEU A 179 12.63 -16.59 -0.62
C LEU A 179 11.13 -16.40 -0.94
N VAL A 180 10.48 -17.46 -1.43
CA VAL A 180 9.06 -17.44 -1.83
C VAL A 180 8.16 -18.23 -0.90
N GLN A 181 8.71 -19.04 0.02
CA GLN A 181 7.95 -19.68 1.10
C GLN A 181 8.89 -20.00 2.28
N LYS A 182 8.44 -19.76 3.51
CA LYS A 182 9.19 -20.12 4.72
C LYS A 182 9.22 -21.64 4.93
N SER A 183 10.19 -22.13 5.72
CA SER A 183 10.32 -23.55 6.11
C SER A 183 9.05 -24.14 6.75
N ASN A 184 8.31 -23.35 7.51
CA ASN A 184 7.03 -23.74 8.11
C ASN A 184 5.83 -23.68 7.13
N GLY A 185 6.07 -23.43 5.83
CA GLY A 185 5.03 -23.31 4.81
C GLY A 185 4.29 -21.98 4.78
N ALA A 186 4.64 -21.02 5.63
CA ALA A 186 3.99 -19.71 5.67
C ALA A 186 4.30 -18.88 4.41
N ALA A 187 3.28 -18.16 3.94
CA ALA A 187 3.41 -17.22 2.82
C ALA A 187 4.21 -15.98 3.21
N LEU A 188 4.79 -15.34 2.20
CA LEU A 188 5.56 -14.10 2.23
C LEU A 188 4.97 -13.12 1.21
N TYR A 189 5.44 -11.87 1.22
CA TYR A 189 5.09 -10.91 0.16
C TYR A 189 5.40 -11.46 -1.23
N ALA A 190 6.56 -12.12 -1.40
CA ALA A 190 6.93 -12.77 -2.66
C ALA A 190 5.94 -13.86 -3.09
N THR A 191 5.34 -14.58 -2.13
CA THR A 191 4.28 -15.57 -2.41
C THR A 191 3.04 -14.90 -3.00
N ASN A 192 2.61 -13.80 -2.37
CA ASN A 192 1.42 -13.07 -2.77
C ASN A 192 1.65 -12.36 -4.11
N ASP A 193 2.79 -11.70 -4.29
CA ASP A 193 3.12 -10.99 -5.53
C ASP A 193 3.31 -11.94 -6.72
N LEU A 194 3.85 -13.14 -6.50
CA LEU A 194 3.86 -14.19 -7.52
C LEU A 194 2.42 -14.56 -7.93
N ALA A 195 1.53 -14.76 -6.96
CA ALA A 195 0.12 -15.05 -7.25
C ALA A 195 -0.56 -13.87 -7.98
N THR A 196 -0.22 -12.63 -7.62
CA THR A 196 -0.68 -11.40 -8.29
C THR A 196 -0.23 -11.36 -9.75
N ILE A 197 1.05 -11.61 -10.01
CA ILE A 197 1.61 -11.64 -11.37
C ILE A 197 0.89 -12.73 -12.19
N LEU A 198 0.81 -13.95 -11.67
CA LEU A 198 0.18 -15.07 -12.38
C LEU A 198 -1.30 -14.83 -12.67
N PHE A 199 -2.04 -14.25 -11.72
CA PHE A 199 -3.43 -13.87 -11.94
C PHE A 199 -3.57 -12.81 -13.04
N ARG A 200 -2.71 -11.79 -13.04
CA ARG A 200 -2.75 -10.74 -14.09
C ARG A 200 -2.43 -11.31 -15.47
N GLU A 201 -1.47 -12.24 -15.57
CA GLU A 201 -1.17 -12.97 -16.80
C GLU A 201 -2.39 -13.74 -17.33
N GLU A 202 -3.11 -14.43 -16.46
CA GLU A 202 -4.26 -15.25 -16.81
C GLU A 202 -5.51 -14.43 -17.13
N GLU A 203 -5.83 -13.45 -16.28
CA GLU A 203 -7.07 -12.68 -16.34
C GLU A 203 -7.01 -11.55 -17.38
N PHE A 204 -5.87 -10.86 -17.46
CA PHE A 204 -5.73 -9.66 -18.29
C PHE A 204 -4.84 -9.85 -19.51
N ALA A 205 -3.95 -10.84 -19.49
CA ALA A 205 -2.93 -11.09 -20.53
C ALA A 205 -2.26 -9.79 -21.05
N PRO A 206 -1.67 -8.97 -20.15
CA PRO A 206 -1.20 -7.63 -20.52
C PRO A 206 0.13 -7.69 -21.28
N ASP A 207 0.39 -6.74 -22.18
CA ASP A 207 1.74 -6.57 -22.75
C ASP A 207 2.72 -5.90 -21.76
N LYS A 208 2.17 -5.12 -20.80
CA LYS A 208 2.94 -4.35 -19.82
C LYS A 208 2.17 -4.20 -18.51
N VAL A 209 2.87 -4.30 -17.39
CA VAL A 209 2.36 -3.96 -16.06
C VAL A 209 3.25 -2.92 -15.41
N VAL A 210 2.67 -1.79 -15.01
CA VAL A 210 3.37 -0.69 -14.35
C VAL A 210 3.09 -0.72 -12.85
N TYR A 211 4.12 -0.99 -12.05
CA TYR A 211 4.07 -1.01 -10.59
C TYR A 211 4.50 0.35 -10.03
N ALA A 212 3.54 1.16 -9.59
CA ALA A 212 3.81 2.45 -8.96
C ALA A 212 4.09 2.28 -7.45
N VAL A 213 5.34 2.03 -7.09
CA VAL A 213 5.74 1.69 -5.71
C VAL A 213 7.01 2.43 -5.28
N GLY A 214 7.12 2.80 -4.00
CA GLY A 214 8.25 3.57 -3.47
C GLY A 214 9.64 2.95 -3.73
N ALA A 215 10.66 3.80 -3.76
CA ALA A 215 12.04 3.46 -4.07
C ALA A 215 12.64 2.45 -3.09
N GLU A 216 12.16 2.39 -1.84
CA GLU A 216 12.62 1.40 -0.86
C GLU A 216 12.42 -0.06 -1.30
N GLN A 217 11.56 -0.32 -2.29
CA GLN A 217 11.27 -1.67 -2.78
C GLN A 217 11.98 -2.02 -4.09
N GLN A 218 12.88 -1.18 -4.60
CA GLN A 218 13.54 -1.41 -5.90
C GLN A 218 14.24 -2.77 -6.00
N PHE A 219 15.03 -3.14 -4.99
CA PHE A 219 15.74 -4.42 -4.99
C PHE A 219 14.78 -5.61 -4.98
N TYR A 220 13.70 -5.51 -4.20
CA TYR A 220 12.67 -6.53 -4.18
C TYR A 220 11.95 -6.66 -5.53
N PHE A 221 11.55 -5.54 -6.15
CA PHE A 221 10.89 -5.55 -7.46
C PHE A 221 11.82 -6.06 -8.57
N SER A 222 13.12 -5.78 -8.51
CA SER A 222 14.05 -6.34 -9.48
C SER A 222 14.20 -7.86 -9.32
N GLN A 223 14.17 -8.39 -8.08
CA GLN A 223 14.14 -9.84 -7.84
C GLN A 223 12.85 -10.52 -8.30
N ILE A 224 11.67 -9.99 -7.93
CA ILE A 224 10.38 -10.59 -8.33
C ILE A 224 10.20 -10.56 -9.85
N PHE A 225 10.67 -9.52 -10.55
CA PHE A 225 10.64 -9.45 -12.03
C PHE A 225 11.63 -10.42 -12.67
N ALA A 226 12.82 -10.61 -12.09
CA ALA A 226 13.76 -11.63 -12.54
C ALA A 226 13.19 -13.04 -12.37
N MET A 227 12.52 -13.33 -11.24
CA MET A 227 11.77 -14.56 -11.04
C MET A 227 10.66 -14.74 -12.09
N ALA A 228 9.86 -13.71 -12.35
CA ALA A 228 8.80 -13.77 -13.37
C ALA A 228 9.38 -14.09 -14.76
N LYS A 229 10.48 -13.44 -15.14
CA LYS A 229 11.20 -13.72 -16.38
C LYS A 229 11.73 -15.15 -16.43
N LYS A 230 12.30 -15.65 -15.32
CA LYS A 230 12.77 -17.03 -15.20
C LYS A 230 11.64 -18.05 -15.34
N LEU A 231 10.42 -17.70 -14.89
CA LEU A 231 9.19 -18.47 -15.10
C LEU A 231 8.65 -18.41 -16.55
N GLY A 232 9.29 -17.64 -17.43
CA GLY A 232 8.91 -17.52 -18.83
C GLY A 232 7.84 -16.46 -19.11
N ILE A 233 7.54 -15.58 -18.15
CA ILE A 233 6.63 -14.45 -18.34
C ILE A 233 7.28 -13.45 -19.30
N LYS A 234 6.53 -13.10 -20.36
CA LYS A 234 7.00 -12.19 -21.43
C LYS A 234 6.51 -10.75 -21.25
N THR A 235 5.49 -10.56 -20.43
CA THR A 235 4.94 -9.26 -20.06
C THR A 235 6.05 -8.34 -19.54
N ASP A 236 6.07 -7.10 -20.03
CA ASP A 236 7.02 -6.10 -19.55
C ASP A 236 6.58 -5.60 -18.16
N LEU A 237 7.26 -6.06 -17.12
CA LEU A 237 7.02 -5.63 -15.74
C LEU A 237 7.93 -4.42 -15.43
N TYR A 238 7.31 -3.26 -15.22
CA TYR A 238 8.02 -2.00 -15.03
C TYR A 238 7.78 -1.42 -13.63
N HIS A 239 8.86 -1.14 -12.90
CA HIS A 239 8.79 -0.48 -11.59
C HIS A 239 8.83 1.04 -11.78
N LEU A 240 7.65 1.68 -11.75
CA LEU A 240 7.51 3.14 -11.71
C LEU A 240 7.77 3.62 -10.29
N TRP A 241 9.04 3.65 -9.91
CA TRP A 241 9.43 3.99 -8.55
C TRP A 241 9.49 5.49 -8.27
N PHE A 242 9.34 5.87 -7.01
CA PHE A 242 9.46 7.26 -6.58
C PHE A 242 10.11 7.37 -5.21
N GLY A 243 10.80 8.49 -4.95
CA GLY A 243 11.32 8.80 -3.62
C GLY A 243 10.19 9.03 -2.61
N VAL A 244 10.54 9.08 -1.33
CA VAL A 244 9.55 9.30 -0.27
C VAL A 244 9.26 10.79 -0.06
N ILE A 245 8.22 11.08 0.72
CA ILE A 245 7.99 12.42 1.26
C ILE A 245 8.58 12.45 2.67
N ASP A 246 9.59 13.30 2.83
CA ASP A 246 10.26 13.57 4.09
C ASP A 246 9.59 14.74 4.82
N GLN A 247 9.79 14.81 6.13
CA GLN A 247 9.46 15.93 6.99
C GLN A 247 10.70 16.36 7.78
N LEU A 248 10.68 17.58 8.34
CA LEU A 248 11.74 18.03 9.23
C LEU A 248 11.48 17.53 10.66
N ASN A 249 12.54 17.08 11.31
CA ASN A 249 12.59 16.86 12.75
C ASN A 249 12.74 18.17 13.53
N GLU A 250 12.51 18.10 14.84
CA GLU A 250 12.77 19.21 15.77
C GLU A 250 14.22 19.73 15.71
N ASP A 251 15.17 18.88 15.33
CA ASP A 251 16.58 19.21 15.13
C ASP A 251 16.94 19.69 13.71
N GLY A 252 15.95 19.83 12.83
CA GLY A 252 16.13 20.25 11.43
C GLY A 252 16.62 19.16 10.47
N THR A 253 16.77 17.91 10.93
CA THR A 253 17.13 16.79 10.04
C THR A 253 15.91 16.28 9.25
N ARG A 254 16.14 15.77 8.03
CA ARG A 254 15.09 15.14 7.24
C ARG A 254 14.83 13.73 7.73
N GLU A 255 13.56 13.38 7.93
CA GLU A 255 13.14 12.01 8.16
C GLU A 255 11.91 11.68 7.32
N LYS A 256 11.69 10.39 7.03
CA LYS A 256 10.48 9.94 6.35
C LYS A 256 9.25 10.28 7.17
N MET A 257 8.25 10.91 6.55
CA MET A 257 6.96 11.17 7.20
C MET A 257 6.36 9.85 7.72
N SER A 258 6.11 9.76 9.02
CA SER A 258 5.70 8.51 9.67
C SER A 258 4.69 8.74 10.79
N SER A 259 3.78 7.78 10.98
CA SER A 259 2.66 7.85 11.94
C SER A 259 3.06 8.00 13.40
N ARG A 260 4.36 7.95 13.72
CA ARG A 260 4.88 8.06 15.09
C ARG A 260 5.11 9.50 15.56
N LYS A 261 5.30 10.46 14.65
CA LYS A 261 5.61 11.86 14.98
C LYS A 261 4.59 12.86 14.38
N GLY A 262 3.41 12.37 14.03
CA GLY A 262 2.42 13.13 13.28
C GLY A 262 2.60 12.91 11.78
N VAL A 263 1.48 12.69 11.11
CA VAL A 263 1.44 12.51 9.66
C VAL A 263 0.44 13.51 9.14
N VAL A 264 0.84 14.24 8.11
CA VAL A 264 -0.08 15.14 7.43
C VAL A 264 -1.10 14.31 6.67
N LEU A 265 -2.37 14.54 6.98
CA LEU A 265 -3.50 13.89 6.33
C LEU A 265 -3.73 14.52 4.96
N MET A 266 -4.13 13.73 3.97
CA MET A 266 -4.43 14.29 2.65
C MET A 266 -5.61 15.25 2.68
N GLU A 267 -6.62 14.99 3.52
CA GLU A 267 -7.76 15.89 3.66
C GLU A 267 -7.34 17.24 4.21
N GLU A 268 -6.50 17.26 5.26
CA GLU A 268 -5.95 18.50 5.82
C GLU A 268 -5.14 19.28 4.77
N LEU A 269 -4.32 18.58 3.96
CA LEU A 269 -3.57 19.21 2.89
C LEU A 269 -4.50 19.83 1.83
N LEU A 270 -5.52 19.09 1.39
CA LEU A 270 -6.48 19.58 0.41
C LEU A 270 -7.30 20.76 0.96
N ASP A 271 -7.75 20.69 2.22
CA ASP A 271 -8.53 21.75 2.86
C ASP A 271 -7.72 23.05 2.97
N LYS A 272 -6.47 22.97 3.45
CA LYS A 272 -5.58 24.13 3.53
C LYS A 272 -5.20 24.68 2.16
N ALA A 273 -4.97 23.82 1.16
CA ALA A 273 -4.71 24.29 -0.20
C ALA A 273 -5.92 25.02 -0.80
N GLU A 274 -7.13 24.54 -0.53
CA GLU A 274 -8.37 25.22 -0.92
C GLU A 274 -8.53 26.57 -0.20
N GLU A 275 -8.28 26.62 1.11
CA GLU A 275 -8.28 27.87 1.89
C GLU A 275 -7.29 28.89 1.31
N ARG A 276 -6.05 28.47 1.08
CA ARG A 276 -5.01 29.33 0.49
C ARG A 276 -5.36 29.79 -0.92
N ALA A 277 -5.94 28.91 -1.73
CA ALA A 277 -6.41 29.28 -3.06
C ALA A 277 -7.50 30.36 -2.99
N ARG A 278 -8.46 30.27 -2.04
CA ARG A 278 -9.49 31.31 -1.83
C ARG A 278 -8.87 32.66 -1.48
N GLU A 279 -7.85 32.67 -0.61
CA GLU A 279 -7.15 33.90 -0.24
C GLU A 279 -6.46 34.55 -1.45
N ILE A 280 -5.79 33.75 -2.29
CA ILE A 280 -5.05 34.25 -3.47
C ILE A 280 -5.98 34.84 -4.52
N VAL A 281 -7.17 34.25 -4.71
CA VAL A 281 -8.15 34.72 -5.69
C VAL A 281 -9.14 35.73 -5.11
N ALA A 282 -9.01 36.11 -3.84
CA ALA A 282 -9.92 37.05 -3.18
C ALA A 282 -10.04 38.35 -3.98
N GLY A 283 -11.28 38.80 -4.19
CA GLY A 283 -11.58 39.99 -4.99
C GLY A 283 -11.56 39.79 -6.51
N ARG A 284 -11.37 38.55 -6.99
CA ARG A 284 -11.55 38.15 -8.39
C ARG A 284 -12.86 37.38 -8.57
N ASP A 285 -13.44 37.44 -9.76
CA ASP A 285 -14.62 36.66 -10.13
C ASP A 285 -14.20 35.23 -10.51
N ILE A 286 -13.94 34.41 -9.49
CA ILE A 286 -13.52 33.00 -9.62
C ILE A 286 -14.51 32.12 -8.86
N SER A 287 -14.96 31.03 -9.50
CA SER A 287 -15.90 30.10 -8.88
C SER A 287 -15.23 29.21 -7.81
N GLU A 288 -16.00 28.71 -6.84
CA GLU A 288 -15.50 27.71 -5.88
C GLU A 288 -15.03 26.42 -6.58
N GLU A 289 -15.57 26.10 -7.75
CA GLU A 289 -15.11 24.95 -8.53
C GLU A 289 -13.69 25.19 -9.06
N ASP A 290 -13.39 26.40 -9.53
CA ASP A 290 -12.07 26.76 -10.03
C ASP A 290 -11.06 26.93 -8.89
N VAL A 291 -11.46 27.40 -7.72
CA VAL A 291 -10.65 27.36 -6.49
C VAL A 291 -10.18 25.92 -6.21
N LYS A 292 -11.09 24.94 -6.25
CA LYS A 292 -10.75 23.52 -6.06
C LYS A 292 -9.80 22.99 -7.13
N LYS A 293 -9.96 23.42 -8.39
CA LYS A 293 -9.03 23.07 -9.48
C LYS A 293 -7.65 23.67 -9.26
N ILE A 294 -7.56 24.92 -8.81
CA ILE A 294 -6.30 25.59 -8.50
C ILE A 294 -5.58 24.87 -7.36
N ALA A 295 -6.28 24.60 -6.26
CA ALA A 295 -5.73 23.88 -5.10
C ALA A 295 -5.23 22.47 -5.48
N LEU A 296 -6.06 21.69 -6.17
CA LEU A 296 -5.68 20.35 -6.62
C LEU A 296 -4.54 20.39 -7.63
N GLY A 297 -4.55 21.37 -8.54
CA GLY A 297 -3.49 21.60 -9.52
C GLY A 297 -2.15 21.86 -8.83
N ALA A 298 -2.12 22.72 -7.80
CA ALA A 298 -0.93 23.00 -7.01
C ALA A 298 -0.37 21.74 -6.34
N ILE A 299 -1.22 20.98 -5.62
CA ILE A 299 -0.81 19.75 -4.92
C ILE A 299 -0.27 18.69 -5.90
N LYS A 300 -0.95 18.49 -7.03
CA LYS A 300 -0.50 17.47 -8.00
C LYS A 300 0.77 17.91 -8.73
N PHE A 301 0.85 19.18 -9.08
CA PHE A 301 1.99 19.71 -9.82
C PHE A 301 3.25 19.75 -8.97
N SER A 302 3.17 20.02 -7.67
CA SER A 302 4.35 19.98 -6.78
C SER A 302 5.02 18.60 -6.74
N ASP A 303 4.24 17.51 -6.80
CA ASP A 303 4.77 16.15 -6.92
C ASP A 303 5.42 15.87 -8.30
N PHE A 304 4.93 16.49 -9.38
CA PHE A 304 5.48 16.32 -10.73
C PHE A 304 6.65 17.26 -11.05
N ALA A 305 6.76 18.38 -10.35
CA ALA A 305 7.82 19.36 -10.57
C ALA A 305 9.19 18.83 -10.13
N ALA A 306 9.22 17.97 -9.12
CA ALA A 306 10.42 17.25 -8.70
C ALA A 306 10.65 16.00 -9.57
N ASP A 307 11.91 15.59 -9.74
CA ASP A 307 12.19 14.28 -10.31
C ASP A 307 11.56 13.21 -9.41
N ARG A 308 10.69 12.37 -9.97
CA ARG A 308 9.98 11.31 -9.22
C ARG A 308 10.95 10.48 -8.37
N ARG A 309 12.18 10.30 -8.83
CA ARG A 309 13.22 9.47 -8.22
C ARG A 309 13.84 10.07 -6.96
N THR A 310 13.65 11.37 -6.74
CA THR A 310 14.15 12.08 -5.57
C THR A 310 13.12 12.10 -4.45
N ASN A 311 13.60 12.14 -3.20
CA ASN A 311 12.76 12.45 -2.07
C ASN A 311 12.32 13.92 -2.14
N ILE A 312 11.09 14.19 -1.70
CA ILE A 312 10.54 15.53 -1.59
C ILE A 312 10.46 15.86 -0.10
N LEU A 313 10.89 17.07 0.27
CA LEU A 313 10.64 17.58 1.61
C LEU A 313 9.24 18.20 1.63
N PHE A 314 8.38 17.73 2.51
CA PHE A 314 7.08 18.34 2.73
C PHE A 314 7.25 19.72 3.35
N ASP A 315 6.58 20.70 2.76
CA ASP A 315 6.51 22.08 3.21
C ASP A 315 5.08 22.57 3.00
N TRP A 316 4.55 23.31 3.98
CA TRP A 316 3.20 23.87 3.88
C TRP A 316 3.16 25.12 2.99
N GLU A 317 4.28 25.82 2.86
CA GLU A 317 4.36 27.08 2.10
C GLU A 317 4.67 26.87 0.61
N ASN A 318 5.19 25.69 0.24
CA ASN A 318 5.67 25.37 -1.11
C ASN A 318 4.90 24.24 -1.78
#